data_AF-A0A9X2C969-F1
#
_entry.id   AF-A0A9X2C969-F1
#
_cell.length_a   1.000
_cell.length_b   1.000
_cell.length_c   1.000
_cell.angle_alpha   90.00
_cell.angle_beta   90.00
_cell.angle_gamma   90.00
#
_symmetry.space_group_name_H-M   'P 1'
#
loop_
_entity.id
_entity.type
_entity.pdbx_description
1 polymer ?
#
loop_
_entity_poly.entity_id
_entity_poly.type
_entity_poly.pdbx_seq_one_letter_code
_entity_poly.pdbx_strand_id
1 'polypeptide(L)' 'MRVSSSTSGIKLDPSTRKRIKQAAASLDRTPHWFMKKAVLYWLHRVEHGSSASELLNEGEIDADNRPLNRQKL' A
#
# COMPACT_ATOMS: atom_id res chain seq x y z
N MET A 1 -22.92 1.90 -21.72
CA MET A 1 -22.62 1.44 -20.34
C MET A 1 -22.20 2.64 -19.51
N ARG A 2 -22.90 2.96 -18.41
CA ARG A 2 -22.44 3.98 -17.45
C ARG A 2 -21.41 3.34 -16.53
N VAL A 3 -20.21 3.92 -16.44
CA VAL A 3 -19.21 3.52 -15.46
C VAL A 3 -19.54 4.28 -14.17
N SER A 4 -19.98 3.57 -13.13
CA SER A 4 -20.20 4.15 -11.81
C SER A 4 -18.91 4.09 -10.99
N SER A 5 -18.43 5.23 -10.50
CA SER A 5 -17.31 5.28 -9.55
C SER A 5 -17.81 5.07 -8.12
N SER A 6 -17.39 3.99 -7.47
CA SER A 6 -17.68 3.74 -6.06
C SER A 6 -16.45 4.05 -5.19
N THR A 7 -16.63 4.81 -4.11
CA THR A 7 -15.56 5.09 -3.14
C THR A 7 -15.49 3.96 -2.12
N SER A 8 -14.42 3.18 -2.16
CA SER A 8 -14.10 2.19 -1.12
C SER A 8 -13.09 2.79 -0.14
N GLY A 9 -13.41 2.76 1.16
CA GLY A 9 -12.53 3.28 2.21
C GLY A 9 -11.50 2.25 2.69
N ILE A 10 -10.24 2.65 2.82
CA ILE A 10 -9.15 1.81 3.34
C ILE A 10 -8.75 2.35 4.72
N LYS A 11 -8.78 1.49 5.75
CA LYS A 11 -8.28 1.84 7.09
C LYS A 11 -6.77 1.67 7.12
N LEU A 12 -6.06 2.74 7.47
CA LEU A 12 -4.61 2.78 7.57
C LEU A 12 -4.23 3.30 8.95
N ASP A 13 -3.22 2.69 9.56
CA ASP A 13 -2.65 3.20 10.80
C ASP A 13 -1.94 4.56 10.58
N PRO A 14 -1.69 5.34 11.63
CA PRO A 14 -1.03 6.64 11.53
C PRO A 14 0.39 6.59 10.92
N SER A 15 1.13 5.50 11.16
CA SER A 15 2.49 5.28 10.66
C SER A 15 2.47 5.14 9.13
N THR A 16 1.60 4.26 8.62
CA THR A 16 1.44 4.03 7.18
C THR A 16 0.93 5.27 6.46
N ARG A 17 -0.02 6.02 7.06
CA ARG A 17 -0.48 7.30 6.50
C ARG A 17 0.65 8.33 6.37
N LYS A 18 1.56 8.39 7.35
CA LYS A 18 2.72 9.29 7.31
C LYS A 18 3.68 8.88 6.19
N ARG A 19 3.97 7.58 6.04
CA ARG A 19 4.82 7.04 4.97
C ARG A 19 4.25 7.36 3.59
N ILE A 20 2.95 7.15 3.37
CA ILE A 20 2.27 7.51 2.11
C ILE A 20 2.39 9.01 1.83
N LYS A 21 2.17 9.86 2.85
CA LYS A 21 2.29 11.31 2.67
C LYS A 21 3.70 11.73 2.27
N GLN A 22 4.73 11.16 2.88
CA GLN A 22 6.13 11.43 2.55
C GLN A 22 6.50 10.95 1.15
N ALA A 23 6.10 9.73 0.78
CA ALA A 23 6.34 9.17 -0.55
C ALA A 23 5.64 10.01 -1.64
N ALA A 24 4.39 10.40 -1.42
CA ALA A 24 3.67 11.27 -2.35
C ALA A 24 4.35 12.64 -2.51
N ALA A 25 4.79 13.25 -1.41
CA ALA A 25 5.50 14.53 -1.43
C ALA A 25 6.84 14.45 -2.17
N SER A 26 7.58 13.34 -2.04
CA SER A 26 8.84 13.13 -2.77
C SER A 26 8.67 13.04 -4.29
N LEU A 27 7.44 12.79 -4.75
CA LEU A 27 7.07 12.71 -6.16
C LEU A 27 6.33 13.97 -6.64
N ASP A 28 6.23 15.01 -5.81
CA ASP A 28 5.41 16.21 -6.05
C ASP A 28 3.93 15.88 -6.34
N ARG A 29 3.37 14.92 -5.59
CA ARG A 29 1.99 14.46 -5.75
C ARG A 29 1.23 14.40 -4.43
N THR A 30 -0.08 14.27 -4.52
CA THR A 30 -0.96 14.14 -3.35
C THR A 30 -1.05 12.69 -2.86
N PRO A 31 -1.32 12.45 -1.56
CA PRO A 31 -1.54 11.11 -1.03
C PRO A 31 -2.63 10.33 -1.78
N HIS A 32 -3.70 11.01 -2.19
CA HIS A 32 -4.77 10.39 -2.97
C HIS A 32 -4.30 9.91 -4.35
N TRP A 33 -3.52 10.72 -5.09
CA TRP A 33 -2.94 10.32 -6.37
C TRP A 33 -2.00 9.11 -6.19
N PHE A 34 -1.16 9.14 -5.15
CA PHE A 34 -0.22 8.06 -4.83
C PHE A 34 -0.96 6.74 -4.60
N MET A 35 -1.99 6.73 -3.74
CA MET A 35 -2.79 5.54 -3.46
C MET A 35 -3.47 5.00 -4.72
N LYS A 36 -4.04 5.88 -5.55
CA LYS A 36 -4.65 5.47 -6.82
C LYS A 36 -3.62 4.81 -7.75
N LYS A 37 -2.42 5.37 -7.85
CA LYS A 37 -1.34 4.82 -8.69
C LYS A 37 -0.82 3.49 -8.16
N ALA A 38 -0.66 3.35 -6.84
CA ALA A 38 -0.26 2.09 -6.22
C ALA A 38 -1.26 0.96 -6.53
N VAL A 39 -2.57 1.23 -6.42
CA VAL A 39 -3.61 0.26 -6.76
C VAL A 39 -3.57 -0.13 -8.23
N LEU A 40 -3.47 0.84 -9.14
CA LEU A 40 -3.41 0.56 -10.59
C LEU A 40 -2.14 -0.20 -10.98
N TYR A 41 -1.01 0.10 -10.36
CA TYR A 41 0.25 -0.60 -10.60
C TYR A 41 0.16 -2.07 -10.17
N TRP A 42 -0.36 -2.31 -8.97
CA TRP A 42 -0.58 -3.66 -8.46
C TRP A 42 -1.56 -4.45 -9.33
N LEU A 43 -2.67 -3.84 -9.72
CA LEU A 43 -3.66 -4.45 -10.60
C LEU A 43 -3.03 -4.84 -11.95
N HIS A 44 -2.30 -3.92 -12.58
CA HIS A 44 -1.60 -4.18 -13.83
C HIS A 44 -0.67 -5.40 -13.69
N ARG A 45 0.10 -5.48 -12.59
CA ARG A 45 1.05 -6.58 -12.39
C ARG A 45 0.33 -7.93 -12.21
N VAL A 46 -0.79 -7.95 -11.51
CA VAL A 46 -1.65 -9.15 -11.37
C VAL A 46 -2.28 -9.54 -12.72
N GLU A 47 -2.79 -8.58 -13.48
CA GLU A 47 -3.41 -8.82 -14.80
C GLU A 47 -2.41 -9.37 -15.84
N HIS A 48 -1.12 -9.09 -15.67
CA HIS A 48 -0.05 -9.60 -16.53
C HIS A 48 0.54 -10.94 -16.05
N GLY A 49 -0.09 -11.59 -15.06
CA GLY A 49 0.27 -12.94 -14.65
C GLY A 49 1.37 -13.03 -13.58
N SER A 50 1.77 -11.92 -12.95
CA SER A 50 2.65 -12.02 -11.77
C SER A 50 1.91 -12.75 -10.65
N SER A 51 2.54 -13.82 -10.14
CA SER A 51 1.95 -14.59 -9.05
C SER A 51 1.95 -13.78 -7.76
N ALA A 52 0.94 -13.96 -6.90
CA ALA A 52 0.92 -13.32 -5.58
C ALA A 52 2.20 -13.62 -4.78
N SER A 53 2.77 -14.82 -4.95
CA SER A 53 4.05 -15.18 -4.33
C SER A 53 5.20 -14.29 -4.81
N GLU A 54 5.27 -13.94 -6.10
CA GLU A 54 6.30 -13.06 -6.66
C GLU A 54 6.13 -11.60 -6.19
N LEU A 55 4.87 -11.18 -6.00
CA LEU A 55 4.54 -9.83 -5.57
C LEU A 55 4.71 -9.61 -4.06
N LEU A 56 4.55 -10.68 -3.27
CA LEU A 56 4.64 -10.67 -1.82
C LEU A 56 5.99 -11.22 -1.30
N ASN A 57 6.88 -11.71 -2.17
CA ASN A 57 8.21 -12.20 -1.76
C ASN A 57 9.17 -11.10 -1.30
N GLU A 58 8.74 -9.84 -1.28
CA GLU A 58 9.49 -8.78 -0.63
C GLU A 58 9.25 -8.90 0.88
N GLY A 59 10.09 -9.70 1.55
CA GLY A 59 10.08 -9.99 3.00
C GLY A 59 10.26 -8.77 3.94
N GLU A 60 9.83 -7.59 3.52
CA GLU A 60 9.96 -6.28 4.17
C GLU A 60 8.60 -5.70 4.60
N ILE A 61 7.46 -6.16 4.04
CA ILE A 61 6.15 -5.53 4.31
C ILE A 61 5.61 -5.90 5.72
N ASP A 62 5.98 -7.06 6.26
CA ASP A 62 5.53 -7.55 7.57
C ASP A 62 6.47 -7.20 8.74
N ALA A 63 7.60 -6.53 8.50
CA ALA A 63 8.56 -6.19 9.57
C ALA A 63 7.99 -5.18 10.58
N ASP A 64 6.99 -4.38 10.20
CA ASP A 64 6.33 -3.38 11.06
C ASP A 64 5.21 -3.97 11.94
N ASN A 65 4.73 -5.19 11.66
CA ASN A 65 3.62 -5.82 12.38
C ASN A 65 4.07 -6.81 13.47
N ARG A 66 5.37 -6.85 13.82
CA ARG A 66 5.80 -7.60 15.00
C ARG A 66 5.28 -6.89 16.26
N PRO A 67 4.44 -7.52 17.10
CA PRO A 67 4.18 -6.98 18.42
C PRO A 67 5.53 -6.85 19.13
N LEU A 68 5.84 -5.64 19.62
CA LEU A 68 6.98 -5.39 20.48
C LEU A 68 6.76 -6.15 21.79
N ASN A 69 7.00 -7.46 21.80
CA ASN A 69 7.17 -8.19 23.04
C ASN A 69 8.57 -7.84 23.58
N ARG A 70 8.65 -6.65 24.17
CA ARG A 70 9.81 -6.15 24.89
C ARG A 70 9.61 -6.48 26.36
N GLN A 71 10.68 -7.05 26.93
CA GLN A 71 10.92 -7.43 28.34
C GLN A 71 10.34 -8.80 28.70
N LYS A 72 11.10 -9.89 28.82
CA LYS A 72 12.36 -10.06 29.58
C LYS A 72 12.33 -9.28 30.90
N LEU A 73 11.79 -9.92 31.93
CA LEU A 73 12.54 -10.18 33.16
C LEU A 73 12.29 -11.62 33.60
#